data_AF-A0A2I0DCL6-F1
#
_entry.id   AF-A0A2I0DCL6-F1
#
_cell.length_a   1.000
_cell.length_b   1.000
_cell.length_c   1.000
_cell.angle_alpha   90.00
_cell.angle_beta   90.00
_cell.angle_gamma   90.00
#
_symmetry.space_group_name_H-M   'P 1'
#
loop_
_entity.id
_entity.type
_entity.pdbx_description
1 polymer ?
#
loop_
_entity_poly.entity_id
_entity_poly.type
_entity_poly.pdbx_seq_one_letter_code
_entity_poly.pdbx_strand_id
1 'polypeptide(L)'
;MKRDVYRYCSNDYQALLRDNNFKASMTEKHDPYENAIAERINGILKQEFSIARNIKNIDLKKQLIKSTVGAYNNFRPHLSNHMLTPVEMDKQNKLKRKQYKSKKLYDANIVKL
;
A
#
# COMPACT_ATOMS: atom_id res chain seq x y z
N MET A 1 -10.65 7.01 -0.86
CA MET A 1 -9.77 7.67 0.11
C MET A 1 -10.45 8.59 1.10
N LYS A 2 -11.21 9.63 0.70
CA LYS A 2 -11.98 10.45 1.68
C LYS A 2 -13.03 9.66 2.50
N ARG A 3 -13.47 8.50 2.02
CA ARG A 3 -14.43 7.61 2.71
C ARG A 3 -13.80 6.62 3.69
N ASP A 4 -12.50 6.37 3.58
CA ASP A 4 -11.85 5.29 4.32
C ASP A 4 -11.44 5.73 5.73
N VAL A 5 -11.05 7.01 5.89
CA VAL A 5 -10.62 7.59 7.18
C VAL A 5 -11.72 7.48 8.24
N TYR A 6 -12.96 7.84 7.91
CA TYR A 6 -14.09 7.78 8.86
C TYR A 6 -14.38 6.37 9.38
N ARG A 7 -14.14 5.34 8.57
CA ARG A 7 -14.36 3.95 8.96
C ARG A 7 -13.29 3.47 9.94
N TYR A 8 -12.05 3.92 9.78
CA TYR A 8 -10.96 3.59 10.70
C TYR A 8 -10.99 4.42 11.99
N CYS A 9 -11.69 5.55 12.00
CA CYS A 9 -11.93 6.36 13.21
C CYS A 9 -13.16 5.90 14.02
N SER A 10 -13.92 4.89 13.59
CA SER A 10 -15.12 4.50 14.32
C SER A 10 -14.79 3.87 15.68
N ASN A 11 -15.62 4.15 16.68
CA ASN A 11 -15.43 3.62 18.03
C ASN A 11 -15.41 2.09 18.04
N ASP A 12 -16.27 1.45 17.24
CA ASP A 12 -16.33 -0.01 17.13
C ASP A 12 -15.03 -0.60 16.58
N TYR A 13 -14.42 0.05 15.57
CA TYR A 13 -13.16 -0.40 15.00
C TYR A 13 -12.00 -0.20 15.98
N GLN A 14 -11.96 0.93 16.69
CA GLN A 14 -10.95 1.21 17.70
C GLN A 14 -11.08 0.30 18.93
N ALA A 15 -12.31 -0.06 19.32
CA ALA A 15 -12.56 -1.07 20.35
C ALA A 15 -12.02 -2.44 19.93
N LEU A 16 -12.35 -2.90 18.72
CA LEU A 16 -11.86 -4.17 18.19
C LEU A 16 -10.31 -4.23 18.16
N LEU A 17 -9.66 -3.14 17.76
CA LEU A 17 -8.18 -3.08 17.77
C LEU A 17 -7.61 -3.17 19.19
N ARG A 18 -8.21 -2.45 20.15
CA ARG A 18 -7.80 -2.51 21.56
C ARG A 18 -7.96 -3.91 22.15
N ASP A 19 -9.08 -4.58 21.86
CA ASP A 19 -9.36 -5.94 22.33
C ASP A 19 -8.32 -6.96 21.81
N ASN A 20 -7.75 -6.70 20.64
CA ASN A 20 -6.71 -7.52 20.02
C ASN A 20 -5.28 -6.99 20.26
N ASN A 21 -5.09 -6.04 21.18
CA ASN A 21 -3.79 -5.41 21.49
C ASN A 21 -3.08 -4.76 20.27
N PHE A 22 -3.84 -4.30 19.29
CA PHE A 22 -3.31 -3.53 18.16
C PHE A 22 -3.40 -2.02 18.42
N LYS A 23 -2.32 -1.30 18.15
CA LYS A 23 -2.28 0.16 18.20
C LYS A 23 -2.55 0.75 16.82
N ALA A 24 -3.62 1.53 16.69
CA ALA A 24 -3.88 2.28 15.48
C ALA A 24 -2.83 3.40 15.31
N SER A 25 -2.15 3.44 14.17
CA SER A 25 -1.25 4.53 13.79
C SER A 25 -1.99 5.45 12.82
N MET A 26 -2.84 6.32 13.37
CA MET A 26 -3.51 7.37 12.60
C MET A 26 -2.73 8.68 12.75
N THR A 27 -2.31 9.25 11.63
CA THR A 27 -1.70 10.58 11.56
C THR A 27 -2.79 11.62 11.29
N GLU A 28 -2.92 12.64 12.15
CA GLU A 28 -3.79 13.80 11.89
C GLU A 28 -3.22 14.71 10.79
N LYS A 29 -1.88 14.70 10.65
CA LYS A 29 -1.19 15.34 9.53
C LYS A 29 -1.38 14.47 8.30
N HIS A 30 -2.10 15.00 7.32
CA HIS A 30 -2.27 14.41 6.00
C HIS A 30 -0.93 14.41 5.25
N ASP A 31 0.00 13.53 5.62
CA ASP A 31 1.24 13.31 4.88
C ASP A 31 0.92 12.41 3.67
N PRO A 32 0.87 12.97 2.44
CA PRO A 32 0.51 12.20 1.25
C PRO A 32 1.50 11.05 0.99
N TYR A 33 2.72 11.15 1.51
CA TYR A 33 3.77 10.15 1.32
C TYR A 33 3.50 8.85 2.09
N GLU A 34 2.80 8.91 3.24
CA GLU A 34 2.49 7.72 4.03
C GLU A 34 1.54 6.77 3.27
N ASN A 35 0.59 7.34 2.50
CA ASN A 35 -0.36 6.55 1.74
C ASN A 35 0.02 6.34 0.26
N ALA A 36 1.06 7.03 -0.24
CA ALA A 36 1.50 6.94 -1.64
C ALA A 36 1.83 5.51 -2.08
N ILE A 37 2.38 4.68 -1.19
CA ILE A 37 2.66 3.27 -1.49
C ILE A 37 1.36 2.50 -1.75
N ALA A 38 0.36 2.66 -0.87
CA ALA A 38 -0.93 1.98 -1.00
C ALA A 38 -1.70 2.46 -2.24
N GLU A 39 -1.67 3.76 -2.52
CA GLU A 39 -2.27 4.33 -3.73
C GLU A 39 -1.63 3.77 -5.00
N ARG A 40 -0.29 3.68 -5.04
CA ARG A 40 0.43 3.10 -6.17
C ARG A 40 0.03 1.64 -6.40
N ILE A 41 -0.02 0.83 -5.34
CA ILE A 41 -0.46 -0.57 -5.42
C ILE A 41 -1.89 -0.63 -5.95
N ASN A 42 -2.81 0.15 -5.38
CA ASN A 42 -4.20 0.19 -5.83
C ASN A 42 -4.34 0.66 -7.29
N GLY A 43 -3.52 1.61 -7.73
CA GLY A 43 -3.44 2.06 -9.12
C GLY A 43 -3.03 0.93 -10.05
N ILE A 44 -1.94 0.22 -9.72
CA ILE A 44 -1.45 -0.95 -10.46
C ILE A 44 -2.55 -2.01 -10.56
N LEU A 45 -3.18 -2.39 -9.45
CA LEU A 45 -4.22 -3.41 -9.46
C LEU A 45 -5.41 -3.00 -10.34
N LYS A 46 -5.83 -1.74 -10.27
CA LYS A 46 -6.94 -1.22 -11.09
C LYS A 46 -6.60 -1.12 -12.58
N GLN A 47 -5.40 -0.67 -12.92
CA GLN A 47 -4.96 -0.43 -14.30
C GLN A 47 -4.52 -1.72 -14.98
N GLU A 48 -3.60 -2.48 -14.39
CA GLU A 48 -2.99 -3.67 -15.01
C GLU A 48 -3.94 -4.87 -14.96
N PHE A 49 -4.69 -5.07 -13.88
CA PHE A 49 -5.57 -6.23 -13.72
C PHE A 49 -7.04 -5.95 -14.01
N SER A 50 -7.38 -4.72 -14.42
CA SER A 50 -8.74 -4.32 -14.81
C SER A 50 -9.82 -4.62 -13.77
N ILE A 51 -9.46 -4.71 -12.48
CA ILE A 51 -10.42 -5.01 -11.39
C ILE A 51 -11.45 -3.89 -11.18
N ALA A 52 -11.21 -2.72 -11.78
CA ALA A 52 -12.14 -1.61 -11.79
C ALA A 52 -13.32 -1.81 -12.77
N ARG A 53 -13.31 -2.87 -13.60
CA ARG A 53 -14.42 -3.21 -14.48
C ARG A 53 -15.71 -3.44 -13.68
N ASN A 54 -16.82 -3.02 -14.27
CA ASN A 54 -18.13 -3.14 -13.63
C ASN A 54 -18.69 -4.56 -13.75
N ILE A 55 -18.22 -5.45 -12.88
CA ILE A 55 -18.75 -6.82 -12.75
C ILE A 55 -19.95 -6.79 -11.81
N LYS A 56 -21.14 -7.13 -12.32
CA LYS A 56 -22.40 -7.15 -11.55
C LYS A 56 -22.44 -8.26 -10.50
N ASN A 57 -21.78 -9.39 -10.76
CA ASN A 57 -21.71 -10.52 -9.83
C ASN A 57 -20.60 -10.30 -8.79
N ILE A 58 -20.98 -10.19 -7.53
CA ILE A 58 -20.07 -9.93 -6.41
C ILE A 58 -19.09 -11.09 -6.19
N ASP A 59 -19.54 -12.33 -6.34
CA ASP A 59 -18.69 -13.51 -6.07
C ASP A 59 -17.62 -13.68 -7.15
N LEU A 60 -17.98 -13.47 -8.42
CA LEU A 60 -17.00 -13.39 -9.50
C LEU A 60 -15.99 -12.26 -9.26
N LYS A 61 -16.45 -11.10 -8.78
CA LYS A 61 -15.58 -9.97 -8.47
C LYS A 61 -14.63 -10.30 -7.31
N LYS A 62 -15.10 -10.99 -6.26
CA LYS A 62 -14.26 -11.46 -5.15
C LYS A 62 -13.20 -12.45 -5.63
N GLN A 63 -13.59 -13.41 -6.48
CA GLN A 63 -12.65 -14.37 -7.07
C GLN A 63 -11.59 -13.67 -7.92
N LEU A 64 -11.99 -12.72 -8.77
CA LEU A 64 -11.06 -11.91 -9.57
C LEU A 64 -10.07 -11.16 -8.68
N ILE A 65 -10.56 -10.45 -7.66
CA ILE A 65 -9.69 -9.72 -6.72
C ILE A 65 -8.71 -10.68 -6.04
N LYS A 66 -9.18 -11.85 -5.58
CA LYS A 66 -8.33 -12.87 -4.94
C LYS A 66 -7.22 -13.34 -5.89
N SER A 67 -7.58 -13.68 -7.12
CA SER A 67 -6.62 -14.12 -8.15
C SER A 67 -5.62 -13.02 -8.50
N THR A 68 -6.09 -11.78 -8.64
CA THR A 68 -5.26 -10.60 -8.90
C THR A 68 -4.25 -10.34 -7.77
N VAL A 69 -4.69 -10.36 -6.51
CA VAL A 69 -3.80 -10.20 -5.35
C VAL A 69 -2.79 -11.34 -5.29
N GLY A 70 -3.24 -12.58 -5.53
CA GLY A 70 -2.37 -13.74 -5.63
C GLY A 70 -1.30 -13.57 -6.71
N ALA A 71 -1.68 -13.08 -7.89
CA ALA A 71 -0.76 -12.87 -8.99
C ALA A 71 0.26 -11.76 -8.70
N TYR A 72 -0.19 -10.65 -8.14
CA TYR A 72 0.68 -9.56 -7.70
C TYR A 72 1.74 -10.05 -6.70
N ASN A 73 1.32 -10.84 -5.70
CA ASN A 73 2.20 -11.28 -4.62
C ASN A 73 3.18 -12.41 -5.01
N ASN A 74 2.83 -13.25 -5.98
CA ASN A 74 3.61 -14.46 -6.32
C ASN A 74 4.32 -14.40 -7.68
N PHE A 75 3.87 -13.56 -8.62
CA PHE A 75 4.44 -13.55 -9.98
C PHE A 75 5.02 -12.20 -10.40
N ARG A 76 4.70 -11.10 -9.71
CA ARG A 76 5.19 -9.77 -10.09
C ARG A 76 6.53 -9.49 -9.40
N PRO A 77 7.66 -9.46 -10.12
CA PRO A 77 8.92 -9.02 -9.53
C PRO A 77 8.90 -7.50 -9.32
N HIS A 78 9.47 -7.04 -8.19
CA HIS A 78 9.56 -5.62 -7.87
C HIS A 78 11.00 -5.15 -7.85
N LEU A 79 11.29 -4.06 -8.57
CA LEU A 79 12.62 -3.44 -8.56
C LEU A 79 13.07 -3.02 -7.14
N SER A 80 12.12 -2.55 -6.32
CA SER A 80 12.36 -2.21 -4.91
C SER A 80 12.74 -3.42 -4.06
N ASN A 81 12.38 -4.63 -4.50
CA ASN A 81 12.67 -5.90 -3.83
C ASN A 81 13.81 -6.67 -4.53
N HIS A 82 14.70 -5.98 -5.26
CA HIS A 82 15.78 -6.62 -6.03
C HIS A 82 15.27 -7.63 -7.07
N MET A 83 14.15 -7.32 -7.71
CA MET A 83 13.46 -8.18 -8.69
C MET A 83 12.86 -9.46 -8.11
N LEU A 84 12.76 -9.56 -6.78
CA LEU A 84 11.97 -10.60 -6.13
C LEU A 84 10.48 -10.23 -6.08
N THR A 85 9.63 -11.24 -6.01
CA THR A 85 8.20 -11.05 -5.73
C THR A 85 7.98 -10.67 -4.27
N PRO A 86 6.82 -10.08 -3.90
CA PRO A 86 6.52 -9.74 -2.52
C PRO A 86 6.64 -10.94 -1.57
N VAL A 87 6.17 -12.13 -1.98
CA VAL A 87 6.23 -13.35 -1.15
C VAL A 87 7.65 -13.85 -0.97
N GLU A 88 8.47 -13.85 -2.03
CA GLU A 88 9.88 -14.26 -1.92
C GLU A 88 10.68 -13.31 -1.04
N MET A 89 10.43 -12.01 -1.20
CA MET A 89 11.06 -10.97 -0.40
C MET A 89 10.69 -11.05 1.09
N ASP A 90 9.46 -11.48 1.40
CA ASP A 90 8.98 -11.67 2.77
C ASP A 90 9.54 -12.94 3.43
N LYS A 91 9.71 -14.03 2.66
CA LYS A 91 10.30 -15.29 3.14
C LYS A 91 11.78 -15.19 3.51
N GLN A 92 12.47 -14.13 3.10
CA GLN A 92 13.89 -13.94 3.32
C GLN A 92 14.15 -12.72 4.23
N ASN A 93 15.18 -12.79 5.08
CA ASN A 93 15.56 -11.71 6.00
C ASN A 93 16.93 -11.08 5.70
N LYS A 94 17.55 -11.43 4.57
CA LYS A 94 18.92 -11.04 4.22
C LYS A 94 18.96 -9.71 3.47
N LEU A 95 18.12 -9.57 2.46
CA LEU A 95 18.00 -8.37 1.63
C LEU A 95 17.06 -7.38 2.31
N LYS A 96 17.41 -6.09 2.22
CA LYS A 96 16.51 -4.99 2.59
C LYS A 96 15.89 -4.39 1.32
N ARG A 97 14.62 -4.00 1.41
CA ARG A 97 13.91 -3.32 0.31
C ARG A 97 14.56 -1.97 0.03
N LYS A 98 14.74 -1.62 -1.24
CA LYS A 98 15.24 -0.30 -1.66
C LYS A 98 14.20 0.76 -1.31
N GLN A 99 14.62 1.77 -0.56
CA GLN A 99 13.80 2.95 -0.26
C GLN A 99 14.32 4.13 -1.07
N TYR A 100 13.42 4.81 -1.78
CA TYR A 100 13.73 5.99 -2.57
C TYR A 100 13.25 7.21 -1.79
N LYS A 101 14.00 7.61 -0.77
CA LYS A 101 13.74 8.89 -0.09
C LYS A 101 14.28 10.00 -0.98
N SER A 102 13.45 10.98 -1.34
CA SER A 102 13.97 12.23 -1.89
C SER A 102 14.85 12.88 -0.82
N LYS A 103 16.05 13.34 -1.19
CA LYS A 103 16.83 14.20 -0.30
C LYS A 103 15.95 15.39 0.07
N LYS A 104 15.86 15.68 1.37
CA LYS A 104 15.30 16.93 1.87
C LYS A 104 16.08 18.08 1.22
N LEU A 105 15.40 18.92 0.42
CA LEU A 105 16.01 20.02 -0.34
C LEU A 105 16.57 21.17 0.54
N TYR A 106 16.54 21.03 1.87
CA TYR A 106 16.96 22.08 2.80
C TYR A 106 18.49 22.28 2.86
N ASP A 107 19.27 21.32 2.34
CA ASP A 107 20.76 21.37 2.33
C ASP A 107 21.34 21.68 0.94
N ALA A 108 20.54 22.16 0.00
CA ALA A 108 21.07 22.78 -1.21
C ALA A 108 21.37 24.24 -0.86
N ASN A 109 22.64 24.56 -0.57
CA ASN A 109 23.13 25.94 -0.52
C ASN A 109 22.56 26.69 -1.73
N ILE A 110 21.57 27.54 -1.49
CA ILE A 110 21.10 28.50 -2.48
C ILE A 110 22.27 29.45 -2.66
N VAL A 111 23.07 29.21 -3.69
CA VAL A 111 23.95 30.24 -4.24
C VAL A 111 22.99 31.35 -4.68
N LYS A 112 22.88 32.39 -3.85
CA LYS A 112 22.29 33.65 -4.25
C LYS A 112 23.18 34.22 -5.34
N LEU A 113 22.70 34.19 -6.57
CA LEU A 113 23.13 35.10 -7.63
C LEU A 113 22.36 36.41 -7.46
#